data_AF-A0A521ZRW6-F1
#
_entry.id   AF-A0A521ZRW6-F1
#
_cell.length_a   1.000
_cell.length_b   1.000
_cell.length_c   1.000
_cell.angle_alpha   90.00
_cell.angle_beta   90.00
_cell.angle_gamma   90.00
#
_symmetry.space_group_name_H-M   'P 1'
#
loop_
_entity.id
_entity.type
_entity.pdbx_description
1 polymer ?
#
loop_
_entity_poly.entity_id
_entity_poly.type
_entity_poly.pdbx_seq_one_letter_code
_entity_poly.pdbx_strand_id
1 'polypeptide(L)'
;MQPNCRELVQDLNELQRAKREFDAALKKVEVSKQFAEVDGLQAEIIQRANSLRERLMDPETREQLANWSKIYWELFKIPINESQIRIPRRTPEQKEEFTFLIVVAESMTPQRVFEKCVELFSTTKWTEDSLNNITQSDRSATSGSYAIWVSEKIETTDGGLDGGRSSSEDKTHGITLEERMLLGIFYFANTGEYLDARSLTLCYGSRYSDGRIPMVGQEDGMFRIGRHNAIKRGARHHPNIRWVVA
;
A
#
# COMPACT_ATOMS: atom_id res chain seq x y z
N MET A 1 -19.47 7.77 -15.96
CA MET A 1 -19.19 8.49 -17.22
C MET A 1 -17.68 8.59 -17.37
N GLN A 2 -17.11 8.10 -18.47
CA GLN A 2 -15.68 8.33 -18.77
C GLN A 2 -15.50 9.79 -19.19
N PRO A 3 -14.47 10.50 -18.68
CA PRO A 3 -14.21 11.88 -19.10
C PRO A 3 -13.85 11.93 -20.59
N ASN A 4 -14.37 12.94 -21.29
CA ASN A 4 -14.10 13.15 -22.71
C ASN A 4 -12.63 13.55 -22.90
N CYS A 5 -11.91 12.90 -23.82
CA CYS A 5 -10.50 13.18 -24.13
C CYS A 5 -10.22 14.67 -24.41
N ARG A 6 -11.18 15.42 -24.98
CA ARG A 6 -11.02 16.87 -25.21
C ARG A 6 -10.87 17.67 -23.92
N GLU A 7 -11.63 17.32 -22.89
CA GLU A 7 -11.56 18.00 -21.59
C GLU A 7 -10.25 17.70 -20.85
N LEU A 8 -9.77 16.46 -20.91
CA LEU A 8 -8.47 16.10 -20.31
C LEU A 8 -7.29 16.82 -20.97
N VAL A 9 -7.33 17.01 -22.29
CA VAL A 9 -6.31 17.77 -23.02
C VAL A 9 -6.35 19.24 -22.65
N GLN A 10 -7.54 19.81 -22.48
CA GLN A 10 -7.70 21.18 -22.03
C GLN A 10 -7.13 21.38 -20.63
N ASP A 11 -7.49 20.51 -19.68
CA ASP A 11 -6.98 20.56 -18.30
C ASP A 11 -5.45 20.44 -18.25
N LEU A 12 -4.86 19.55 -19.08
CA LEU A 12 -3.41 19.40 -19.16
C LEU A 12 -2.72 20.66 -19.68
N ASN A 13 -3.28 21.30 -20.71
CA ASN A 13 -2.75 22.55 -21.26
C ASN A 13 -2.81 23.68 -20.24
N GLU A 14 -3.89 23.76 -19.46
CA GLU A 14 -4.02 24.74 -18.39
C GLU A 14 -3.02 24.48 -17.25
N LEU A 15 -2.79 23.22 -16.86
CA LEU A 15 -1.78 22.87 -15.85
C LEU A 15 -0.36 23.27 -16.31
N GLN A 16 -0.04 23.01 -17.58
CA GLN A 16 1.25 23.41 -18.16
C GLN A 16 1.43 24.93 -18.24
N ARG A 17 0.33 25.67 -18.41
CA ARG A 17 0.34 27.13 -18.37
C ARG A 17 0.60 27.62 -16.94
N ALA A 18 -0.13 27.12 -15.96
CA ALA A 18 0.06 27.48 -14.55
C ALA A 18 1.49 27.19 -14.07
N LYS A 19 2.06 26.04 -14.46
CA LYS A 19 3.47 25.71 -14.16
C LYS A 19 4.45 26.72 -14.77
N ARG A 20 4.24 27.13 -16.02
CA ARG A 20 5.09 28.13 -16.69
C ARG A 20 5.02 29.50 -16.01
N GLU A 21 3.82 29.89 -15.58
CA GLU A 21 3.61 31.14 -14.83
C GLU A 21 4.30 31.07 -13.46
N PHE A 22 4.23 29.94 -12.75
CA PHE A 22 4.97 29.69 -11.51
C PHE A 22 6.50 29.78 -11.71
N ASP A 23 7.04 29.08 -12.70
CA ASP A 23 8.49 29.08 -13.00
C ASP A 23 8.99 30.50 -13.38
N ALA A 24 8.15 31.30 -14.05
CA ALA A 24 8.45 32.68 -14.41
C ALA A 24 8.37 33.65 -13.21
N ALA A 25 7.42 33.43 -12.30
CA ALA A 25 7.31 34.18 -11.05
C ALA A 25 8.53 33.92 -10.16
N LEU A 26 8.96 32.66 -10.03
CA LEU A 26 10.11 32.24 -9.24
C LEU A 26 11.42 32.94 -9.66
N LYS A 27 11.58 33.25 -10.96
CA LYS A 27 12.74 33.97 -11.50
C LYS A 27 12.78 35.47 -11.19
N LYS A 28 11.68 36.07 -10.73
CA LYS A 28 11.54 37.53 -10.53
C LYS A 28 11.53 37.97 -9.07
N VAL A 29 11.67 37.06 -8.11
CA VAL A 29 11.33 37.33 -6.70
C VAL A 29 12.40 38.12 -5.94
N GLU A 30 11.99 39.26 -5.40
CA GLU A 30 12.66 40.04 -4.34
C GLU A 30 11.80 39.95 -3.04
N VAL A 31 12.45 39.77 -1.89
CA VAL A 31 12.16 38.69 -0.91
C VAL A 31 11.10 39.00 0.19
N SER A 32 10.03 39.79 0.00
CA SER A 32 9.10 39.95 1.17
C SER A 32 7.63 40.29 0.95
N LYS A 33 7.22 40.89 -0.18
CA LYS A 33 5.80 41.22 -0.41
C LYS A 33 5.02 40.21 -1.26
N GLN A 34 5.69 39.27 -1.90
CA GLN A 34 5.10 38.39 -2.93
C GLN A 34 4.97 36.91 -2.54
N PHE A 35 5.37 36.52 -1.33
CA PHE A 35 5.18 35.14 -0.87
C PHE A 35 3.70 34.71 -0.90
N ALA A 36 2.77 35.61 -0.60
CA ALA A 36 1.33 35.31 -0.68
C ALA A 36 0.84 35.01 -2.12
N GLU A 37 1.41 35.64 -3.15
CA GLU A 37 1.06 35.36 -4.56
C GLU A 37 1.61 34.00 -5.01
N VAL A 38 2.83 33.66 -4.56
CA VAL A 38 3.45 32.35 -4.81
C VAL A 38 2.69 31.23 -4.11
N ASP A 39 2.30 31.44 -2.85
CA ASP A 39 1.50 30.49 -2.07
C ASP A 39 0.12 30.26 -2.71
N GLY A 40 -0.52 31.32 -3.21
CA GLY A 40 -1.81 31.24 -3.91
C GLY A 40 -1.73 30.41 -5.20
N LEU A 41 -0.70 30.64 -6.03
CA LEU A 41 -0.47 29.86 -7.25
C LEU A 41 -0.13 28.40 -6.95
N GLN A 42 0.65 28.15 -5.89
CA GLN A 42 0.97 26.79 -5.46
C GLN A 42 -0.29 26.03 -5.03
N ALA A 43 -1.20 26.67 -4.28
CA ALA A 43 -2.48 26.09 -3.90
C ALA A 43 -3.35 25.75 -5.13
N GLU A 44 -3.40 26.64 -6.13
CA GLU A 44 -4.15 26.41 -7.37
C GLU A 44 -3.60 25.24 -8.19
N ILE A 45 -2.27 25.12 -8.32
CA ILE A 45 -1.63 24.00 -9.00
C ILE A 45 -1.97 22.67 -8.30
N ILE A 46 -1.89 22.64 -6.97
CA ILE A 46 -2.25 21.45 -6.17
C ILE A 46 -3.71 21.07 -6.40
N GLN A 47 -4.62 22.04 -6.37
CA GLN A 47 -6.05 21.79 -6.59
C GLN A 47 -6.32 21.22 -7.99
N ARG A 48 -5.72 21.80 -9.04
CA ARG A 48 -5.88 21.34 -10.43
C ARG A 48 -5.28 19.95 -10.65
N ALA A 49 -4.10 19.68 -10.09
CA ALA A 49 -3.46 18.37 -10.17
C ALA A 49 -4.32 17.27 -9.51
N ASN A 50 -4.93 17.58 -8.35
CA ASN A 50 -5.84 16.67 -7.66
C ASN A 50 -7.11 16.40 -8.49
N SER A 51 -7.71 17.42 -9.09
CA SER A 51 -8.88 17.26 -9.97
C SER A 51 -8.58 16.36 -11.18
N LEU A 52 -7.45 16.60 -11.86
CA LEU A 52 -7.00 15.77 -12.98
C LEU A 52 -6.76 14.32 -12.57
N ARG A 53 -6.12 14.13 -11.41
CA ARG A 53 -5.87 12.80 -10.86
C ARG A 53 -7.18 12.06 -10.61
N GLU A 54 -8.17 12.70 -10.00
CA GLU A 54 -9.49 12.12 -9.78
C GLU A 54 -10.18 11.70 -11.08
N ARG A 55 -10.07 12.52 -12.13
CA ARG A 55 -10.64 12.22 -13.45
C ARG A 55 -9.94 11.06 -14.15
N LEU A 56 -8.62 10.96 -14.01
CA LEU A 56 -7.79 9.93 -14.66
C LEU A 56 -7.78 8.60 -13.90
N MET A 57 -8.22 8.60 -12.64
CA MET A 57 -8.32 7.38 -11.84
C MET A 57 -9.38 6.45 -12.43
N ASP A 58 -9.00 5.19 -12.67
CA ASP A 58 -9.95 4.21 -13.15
C ASP A 58 -11.01 3.87 -12.08
N PRO A 59 -12.24 3.48 -12.49
CA PRO A 59 -13.34 3.25 -11.56
C PRO A 59 -13.03 2.22 -10.47
N GLU A 60 -12.29 1.16 -10.81
CA GLU A 60 -11.87 0.10 -9.88
C GLU A 60 -10.98 0.66 -8.77
N THR A 61 -9.98 1.46 -9.12
CA THR A 61 -9.10 2.11 -8.12
C THR A 61 -9.89 3.04 -7.20
N ARG A 62 -10.84 3.82 -7.76
CA ARG A 62 -11.68 4.73 -6.97
C ARG A 62 -12.58 3.96 -5.99
N GLU A 63 -13.17 2.86 -6.43
CA GLU A 63 -13.99 1.99 -5.58
C GLU A 63 -13.19 1.38 -4.43
N GLN A 64 -12.01 0.83 -4.71
CA GLN A 64 -11.16 0.26 -3.67
C GLN A 64 -10.67 1.31 -2.67
N LEU A 65 -10.34 2.52 -3.12
CA LEU A 65 -10.01 3.63 -2.22
C LEU A 65 -11.17 4.03 -1.32
N ALA A 66 -12.38 4.16 -1.87
CA ALA A 66 -13.58 4.47 -1.10
C ALA A 66 -13.85 3.39 -0.03
N ASN A 67 -13.66 2.11 -0.38
CA ASN A 67 -13.79 1.01 0.56
C ASN A 67 -12.75 1.09 1.68
N TRP A 68 -11.49 1.39 1.38
CA TRP A 68 -10.47 1.63 2.40
C TRP A 68 -10.82 2.82 3.30
N SER A 69 -11.23 3.95 2.74
CA SER A 69 -11.65 5.13 3.51
C SER A 69 -12.78 4.79 4.48
N LYS A 70 -13.76 3.99 4.05
CA LYS A 70 -14.83 3.47 4.92
C LYS A 70 -14.27 2.59 6.05
N ILE A 71 -13.45 1.60 5.73
CA ILE A 71 -12.85 0.68 6.72
C ILE A 71 -12.03 1.44 7.77
N TYR A 72 -11.19 2.39 7.34
CA TYR A 72 -10.39 3.20 8.27
C TYR A 72 -11.25 4.10 9.16
N TRP A 73 -12.30 4.70 8.61
CA TRP A 73 -13.24 5.50 9.39
C TRP A 73 -14.01 4.64 10.41
N GLU A 74 -14.55 3.50 9.97
CA GLU A 74 -15.43 2.67 10.80
C GLU A 74 -14.65 1.94 11.89
N LEU A 75 -13.51 1.33 11.55
CA LEU A 75 -12.78 0.43 12.44
C LEU A 75 -11.66 1.14 13.21
N PHE A 76 -10.97 2.08 12.57
CA PHE A 76 -9.80 2.75 13.16
C PHE A 76 -10.10 4.17 13.64
N LYS A 77 -11.24 4.75 13.24
CA LYS A 77 -11.59 6.17 13.46
C LYS A 77 -10.53 7.12 12.89
N ILE A 78 -9.92 6.73 11.77
CA ILE A 78 -8.90 7.52 11.06
C ILE A 78 -9.49 7.98 9.73
N PRO A 79 -9.55 9.29 9.45
CA PRO A 79 -9.86 9.77 8.12
C PRO A 79 -8.65 9.55 7.20
N ILE A 80 -8.88 8.95 6.03
CA ILE A 80 -7.85 8.85 5.00
C ILE A 80 -7.92 10.06 4.07
N ASN A 81 -6.76 10.69 3.87
CA ASN A 81 -6.59 11.70 2.84
C ASN A 81 -6.15 11.06 1.52
N GLU A 82 -7.11 10.65 0.70
CA GLU A 82 -6.87 9.96 -0.58
C GLU A 82 -5.97 10.78 -1.53
N SER A 83 -6.04 12.10 -1.47
CA SER A 83 -5.24 13.00 -2.30
C SER A 83 -3.73 12.91 -2.03
N GLN A 84 -3.35 12.54 -0.79
CA GLN A 84 -1.94 12.42 -0.37
C GLN A 84 -1.36 11.02 -0.58
N ILE A 85 -2.20 10.00 -0.76
CA ILE A 85 -1.72 8.63 -1.01
C ILE A 85 -1.26 8.55 -2.46
N ARG A 86 -0.04 8.11 -2.74
CA ARG A 86 0.39 7.82 -4.11
C ARG A 86 -0.06 6.42 -4.50
N ILE A 87 -0.92 6.30 -5.51
CA ILE A 87 -1.34 5.01 -6.06
C ILE A 87 -0.35 4.58 -7.15
N PRO A 88 0.28 3.39 -7.04
CA PRO A 88 1.13 2.87 -8.10
C PRO A 88 0.33 2.65 -9.39
N ARG A 89 0.90 3.05 -10.53
CA ARG A 89 0.30 2.77 -11.84
C ARG A 89 0.55 1.30 -12.21
N ARG A 90 -0.44 0.68 -12.85
CA ARG A 90 -0.38 -0.68 -13.39
C ARG A 90 -0.39 -0.63 -14.92
N THR A 91 0.45 -1.41 -15.59
CA THR A 91 0.28 -1.73 -17.01
C THR A 91 -0.98 -2.58 -17.22
N PRO A 92 -1.52 -2.70 -18.45
CA PRO A 92 -2.65 -3.58 -18.73
C PRO A 92 -2.46 -5.02 -18.21
N GLU A 93 -1.26 -5.59 -18.39
CA GLU A 93 -0.93 -6.94 -17.93
C GLU A 93 -0.89 -7.02 -16.39
N GLN A 94 -0.35 -5.99 -15.74
CA GLN A 94 -0.34 -5.91 -14.27
C GLN A 94 -1.73 -5.76 -13.67
N LYS A 95 -2.70 -5.19 -14.40
CA LYS A 95 -4.10 -5.11 -13.94
C LYS A 95 -4.76 -6.49 -13.86
N GLU A 96 -4.31 -7.46 -14.66
CA GLU A 96 -4.81 -8.83 -14.59
C GLU A 96 -4.20 -9.61 -13.41
N GLU A 97 -2.96 -9.32 -13.03
CA GLU A 97 -2.25 -10.04 -11.96
C GLU A 97 -2.48 -9.42 -10.57
N PHE A 98 -2.45 -8.08 -10.47
CA PHE A 98 -2.50 -7.33 -9.22
C PHE A 98 -3.80 -6.55 -9.11
N THR A 99 -4.88 -7.26 -8.76
CA THR A 99 -6.26 -6.75 -8.77
C THR A 99 -6.67 -6.07 -7.47
N PHE A 100 -5.92 -6.23 -6.38
CA PHE A 100 -6.31 -5.72 -5.06
C PHE A 100 -5.35 -4.63 -4.56
N LEU A 101 -5.90 -3.48 -4.17
CA LEU A 101 -5.18 -2.35 -3.60
C LEU A 101 -5.15 -2.51 -2.09
N ILE A 102 -3.98 -2.41 -1.47
CA ILE A 102 -3.85 -2.25 -0.01
C ILE A 102 -3.45 -0.82 0.26
N VAL A 103 -4.18 -0.15 1.15
CA VAL A 103 -3.83 1.18 1.66
C VAL A 103 -3.36 1.05 3.10
N VAL A 104 -2.14 1.50 3.37
CA VAL A 104 -1.55 1.54 4.71
C VAL A 104 -1.53 3.00 5.16
N ALA A 105 -2.39 3.35 6.11
CA ALA A 105 -2.48 4.70 6.65
C ALA A 105 -1.21 5.06 7.45
N GLU A 106 -0.92 6.35 7.51
CA GLU A 106 0.19 6.90 8.29
C GLU A 106 0.16 6.40 9.74
N SER A 107 1.33 6.08 10.29
CA SER A 107 1.49 5.54 11.63
C SER A 107 0.77 4.20 11.87
N MET A 108 0.41 3.44 10.82
CA MET A 108 0.10 2.02 10.96
C MET A 108 1.38 1.24 11.19
N THR A 109 1.40 0.50 12.30
CA THR A 109 2.51 -0.37 12.70
C THR A 109 1.98 -1.81 12.84
N PRO A 110 2.85 -2.85 12.80
CA PRO A 110 2.44 -4.24 13.02
C PRO A 110 1.55 -4.43 14.25
N GLN A 111 1.97 -3.87 15.38
CA GLN A 111 1.26 -4.03 16.63
C GLN A 111 -0.12 -3.38 16.60
N ARG A 112 -0.24 -2.17 16.04
CA ARG A 112 -1.51 -1.45 15.94
C ARG A 112 -2.52 -2.16 15.05
N VAL A 113 -2.05 -2.74 13.94
CA VAL A 113 -2.91 -3.53 13.04
C VAL A 113 -3.33 -4.83 13.73
N PHE A 114 -2.40 -5.50 14.43
CA PHE A 114 -2.71 -6.71 15.20
C PHE A 114 -3.73 -6.47 16.31
N GLU A 115 -3.62 -5.36 17.05
CA GLU A 115 -4.62 -4.98 18.05
C GLU A 115 -6.01 -4.82 17.44
N LYS A 116 -6.11 -4.29 16.22
CA LYS A 116 -7.39 -4.25 15.52
C LYS A 116 -7.89 -5.64 15.14
N CYS A 117 -7.02 -6.56 14.74
CA CYS A 117 -7.40 -7.96 14.53
C CYS A 117 -7.99 -8.58 15.80
N VAL A 118 -7.36 -8.36 16.97
CA VAL A 118 -7.84 -8.85 18.28
C VAL A 118 -9.26 -8.36 18.60
N GLU A 119 -9.57 -7.10 18.25
CA GLU A 119 -10.90 -6.53 18.46
C GLU A 119 -11.97 -7.14 17.54
N LEU A 120 -11.60 -7.58 16.34
CA LEU A 120 -12.53 -8.04 15.31
C LEU A 120 -12.78 -9.55 15.36
N PHE A 121 -11.76 -10.33 15.70
CA PHE A 121 -11.82 -11.79 15.66
C PHE A 121 -10.81 -12.42 16.61
N SER A 122 -10.95 -13.72 16.86
CA SER A 122 -10.04 -14.45 17.74
C SER A 122 -8.65 -14.53 17.12
N THR A 123 -7.62 -14.15 17.86
CA THR A 123 -6.24 -14.10 17.36
C THR A 123 -5.27 -14.81 18.29
N THR A 124 -4.20 -15.34 17.71
CA THR A 124 -3.01 -15.80 18.45
C THR A 124 -1.74 -15.36 17.73
N LYS A 125 -0.67 -15.11 18.49
CA LYS A 125 0.67 -14.86 17.94
C LYS A 125 1.69 -15.68 18.73
N TRP A 126 2.78 -16.07 18.07
CA TRP A 126 3.80 -16.95 18.64
C TRP A 126 4.61 -16.35 19.81
N THR A 127 4.38 -15.08 20.15
CA THR A 127 5.16 -14.29 21.12
C THR A 127 4.27 -13.30 21.86
N GLU A 128 4.62 -13.01 23.11
CA GLU A 128 3.98 -11.94 23.90
C GLU A 128 4.53 -10.55 23.55
N ASP A 129 5.74 -10.48 22.97
CA ASP A 129 6.39 -9.21 22.63
C ASP A 129 5.58 -8.40 21.61
N SER A 130 5.69 -7.06 21.70
CA SER A 130 5.13 -6.17 20.70
C SER A 130 5.73 -6.45 19.33
N LEU A 131 4.86 -6.62 18.32
CA LEU A 131 5.30 -6.84 16.93
C LEU A 131 6.16 -5.68 16.40
N ASN A 132 5.98 -4.46 16.93
CA ASN A 132 6.80 -3.31 16.56
C ASN A 132 8.27 -3.48 16.94
N ASN A 133 8.57 -4.24 18.00
CA ASN A 133 9.94 -4.38 18.52
C ASN A 133 10.70 -5.51 17.83
N ILE A 134 9.96 -6.47 17.28
CA ILE A 134 10.54 -7.72 16.77
C ILE A 134 10.40 -7.87 15.26
N THR A 135 9.58 -7.07 14.60
CA THR A 135 9.35 -7.15 13.15
C THR A 135 9.92 -5.92 12.45
N GLN A 136 10.71 -6.17 11.41
CA GLN A 136 11.16 -5.16 10.46
C GLN A 136 10.50 -5.45 9.11
N SER A 137 9.89 -4.43 8.51
CA SER A 137 9.23 -4.52 7.22
C SER A 137 9.95 -3.66 6.18
N ASP A 138 9.99 -4.15 4.94
CA ASP A 138 10.63 -3.48 3.80
C ASP A 138 9.90 -2.16 3.47
N ARG A 139 8.60 -2.09 3.80
CA ARG A 139 7.77 -0.90 3.69
C ARG A 139 7.17 -0.57 5.06
N SER A 140 7.08 0.73 5.36
CA SER A 140 6.45 1.23 6.58
C SER A 140 5.76 2.57 6.34
N ALA A 141 4.68 2.83 7.06
CA ALA A 141 3.93 4.08 6.97
C ALA A 141 4.45 5.15 7.96
N THR A 142 5.75 5.11 8.26
CA THR A 142 6.41 6.07 9.17
C THR A 142 6.59 7.45 8.57
N SER A 143 6.72 7.52 7.24
CA SER A 143 6.89 8.77 6.48
C SER A 143 5.61 9.21 5.75
N GLY A 144 4.46 8.67 6.15
CA GLY A 144 3.16 8.94 5.53
C GLY A 144 2.46 7.68 5.03
N SER A 145 1.21 7.87 4.62
CA SER A 145 0.38 6.80 4.07
C SER A 145 0.90 6.33 2.71
N TYR A 146 0.77 5.04 2.41
CA TYR A 146 1.15 4.48 1.11
C TYR A 146 0.14 3.45 0.64
N ALA A 147 0.24 3.09 -0.65
CA ALA A 147 -0.59 2.04 -1.22
C ALA A 147 0.23 1.12 -2.13
N ILE A 148 -0.19 -0.15 -2.20
CA ILE A 148 0.41 -1.16 -3.07
C ILE A 148 -0.69 -1.98 -3.77
N TRP A 149 -0.37 -2.51 -4.94
CA TRP A 149 -1.20 -3.52 -5.59
C TRP A 149 -0.66 -4.91 -5.28
N VAL A 150 -1.57 -5.81 -4.92
CA VAL A 150 -1.30 -7.24 -4.66
C VAL A 150 -2.25 -8.10 -5.48
N SER A 151 -1.88 -9.36 -5.67
CA SER A 151 -2.75 -10.32 -6.34
C SER A 151 -3.88 -10.78 -5.43
N GLU A 152 -5.09 -10.88 -5.97
CA GLU A 152 -6.25 -11.50 -5.30
C GLU A 152 -6.17 -13.04 -5.27
N LYS A 153 -5.10 -13.64 -5.81
CA LYS A 153 -4.76 -15.04 -5.50
C LYS A 153 -4.33 -15.12 -4.03
N ILE A 154 -5.32 -14.98 -3.18
CA ILE A 154 -5.25 -14.80 -1.73
C ILE A 154 -4.87 -16.12 -1.07
N GLU A 155 -5.23 -17.26 -1.68
CA GLU A 155 -4.89 -18.59 -1.22
C GLU A 155 -4.51 -19.43 -2.44
N THR A 156 -3.39 -20.16 -2.36
CA THR A 156 -3.07 -21.16 -3.38
C THR A 156 -4.03 -22.33 -3.22
N THR A 157 -4.56 -22.82 -4.35
CA THR A 157 -5.52 -23.94 -4.38
C THR A 157 -4.91 -25.27 -3.92
N ASP A 158 -3.60 -25.31 -3.68
CA ASP A 158 -2.75 -26.48 -3.50
C ASP A 158 -1.88 -26.45 -2.23
N GLY A 159 -2.21 -25.60 -1.25
CA GLY A 159 -1.56 -25.62 0.08
C GLY A 159 -0.11 -25.12 0.09
N GLY A 160 0.27 -24.39 -0.96
CA GLY A 160 1.59 -23.77 -1.11
C GLY A 160 1.73 -22.49 -0.29
N LEU A 161 2.91 -22.29 0.29
CA LEU A 161 3.31 -21.05 0.95
C LEU A 161 3.45 -19.94 -0.09
N ASP A 162 2.42 -19.11 -0.28
CA ASP A 162 2.51 -18.02 -1.25
C ASP A 162 3.13 -16.76 -0.63
N GLY A 163 4.05 -16.18 -1.38
CA GLY A 163 4.73 -14.95 -1.01
C GLY A 163 4.15 -13.82 -1.82
N GLY A 164 3.05 -13.23 -1.36
CA GLY A 164 2.31 -12.19 -2.07
C GLY A 164 3.25 -11.22 -2.76
N ARG A 165 3.34 -11.29 -4.09
CA ARG A 165 4.27 -10.47 -4.88
C ARG A 165 3.65 -9.08 -5.00
N SER A 166 4.44 -8.04 -4.80
CA SER A 166 4.05 -6.66 -5.09
C SER A 166 4.83 -6.16 -6.31
N SER A 167 4.19 -5.39 -7.19
CA SER A 167 4.85 -4.84 -8.37
C SER A 167 5.38 -3.43 -8.11
N SER A 168 6.70 -3.24 -8.20
CA SER A 168 7.34 -2.10 -8.90
C SER A 168 8.85 -2.34 -8.99
N GLU A 169 9.47 -1.71 -9.99
CA GLU A 169 10.79 -1.96 -10.63
C GLU A 169 12.06 -1.86 -9.75
N ASP A 170 11.99 -2.05 -8.43
CA ASP A 170 13.16 -2.12 -7.56
C ASP A 170 13.01 -3.25 -6.53
N LYS A 171 13.68 -4.39 -6.83
CA LYS A 171 13.83 -5.59 -5.99
C LYS A 171 12.49 -6.23 -5.58
N THR A 172 12.35 -7.53 -5.79
CA THR A 172 11.16 -8.32 -5.44
C THR A 172 10.92 -8.32 -3.93
N HIS A 173 10.20 -7.33 -3.42
CA HIS A 173 9.74 -7.26 -2.04
C HIS A 173 8.34 -7.90 -1.97
N GLY A 174 8.21 -8.98 -1.19
CA GLY A 174 6.89 -9.60 -0.95
C GLY A 174 6.00 -8.73 -0.07
N ILE A 175 4.77 -9.17 0.17
CA ILE A 175 3.83 -8.52 1.09
C ILE A 175 4.42 -8.48 2.51
N THR A 176 4.29 -7.35 3.19
CA THR A 176 4.68 -7.22 4.59
C THR A 176 3.61 -7.81 5.52
N LEU A 177 3.96 -8.01 6.79
CA LEU A 177 3.04 -8.53 7.80
C LEU A 177 1.85 -7.58 8.00
N GLU A 178 2.10 -6.28 8.07
CA GLU A 178 1.08 -5.25 8.25
C GLU A 178 0.13 -5.18 7.06
N GLU A 179 0.67 -5.24 5.85
CA GLU A 179 -0.10 -5.27 4.62
C GLU A 179 -1.03 -6.49 4.59
N ARG A 180 -0.52 -7.69 4.94
CA ARG A 180 -1.34 -8.90 4.96
C ARG A 180 -2.41 -8.86 6.05
N MET A 181 -2.09 -8.37 7.25
CA MET A 181 -3.09 -8.21 8.31
C MET A 181 -4.18 -7.21 7.94
N LEU A 182 -3.82 -6.06 7.33
CA LEU A 182 -4.79 -5.08 6.85
C LEU A 182 -5.71 -5.68 5.79
N LEU A 183 -5.17 -6.48 4.86
CA LEU A 183 -5.97 -7.22 3.89
C LEU A 183 -6.94 -8.19 4.58
N GLY A 184 -6.48 -8.88 5.62
CA GLY A 184 -7.32 -9.76 6.45
C GLY A 184 -8.47 -9.02 7.13
N ILE A 185 -8.20 -7.86 7.73
CA ILE A 185 -9.22 -6.97 8.32
C ILE A 185 -10.22 -6.53 7.27
N PHE A 186 -9.74 -6.09 6.10
CA PHE A 186 -10.60 -5.66 5.00
C PHE A 186 -11.54 -6.78 4.58
N TYR A 187 -11.00 -7.98 4.35
CA TYR A 187 -11.79 -9.13 3.93
C TYR A 187 -12.84 -9.49 4.98
N PHE A 188 -12.42 -9.65 6.24
CA PHE A 188 -13.31 -9.99 7.35
C PHE A 188 -14.43 -8.95 7.53
N ALA A 189 -14.13 -7.66 7.43
CA ALA A 189 -15.13 -6.60 7.57
C ALA A 189 -16.20 -6.64 6.46
N ASN A 190 -15.88 -7.17 5.29
CA ASN A 190 -16.80 -7.27 4.16
C ASN A 190 -17.53 -8.63 4.08
N THR A 191 -16.92 -9.71 4.55
CA THR A 191 -17.45 -11.07 4.40
C THR A 191 -17.86 -11.74 5.70
N GLY A 192 -17.30 -11.31 6.84
CA GLY A 192 -17.37 -12.01 8.13
C GLY A 192 -16.48 -13.25 8.22
N GLU A 193 -15.69 -13.55 7.18
CA GLU A 193 -14.86 -14.74 7.07
C GLU A 193 -13.37 -14.41 7.21
N TYR A 194 -12.57 -15.39 7.64
CA TYR A 194 -11.11 -15.23 7.71
C TYR A 194 -10.49 -15.32 6.33
N LEU A 195 -9.58 -14.39 6.04
CA LEU A 195 -8.56 -14.58 5.01
C LEU A 195 -7.59 -15.68 5.46
N ASP A 196 -6.99 -16.43 4.53
CA ASP A 196 -6.04 -17.51 4.85
C ASP A 196 -6.64 -18.70 5.62
N ALA A 197 -7.90 -19.04 5.34
CA ALA A 197 -8.61 -20.18 5.90
C ALA A 197 -8.03 -21.53 5.42
N ARG A 198 -7.39 -21.57 4.24
CA ARG A 198 -6.91 -22.82 3.63
C ARG A 198 -5.39 -22.96 3.54
N SER A 199 -4.64 -21.87 3.71
CA SER A 199 -3.20 -21.84 3.46
C SER A 199 -2.50 -20.80 4.32
N LEU A 200 -1.22 -21.04 4.65
CA LEU A 200 -0.40 -20.04 5.33
C LEU A 200 0.25 -19.11 4.32
N THR A 201 0.08 -17.80 4.50
CA THR A 201 0.77 -16.78 3.70
C THR A 201 2.10 -16.39 4.35
N LEU A 202 3.18 -16.43 3.57
CA LEU A 202 4.49 -15.94 4.01
C LEU A 202 4.65 -14.45 3.68
N CYS A 203 4.87 -13.64 4.71
CA CYS A 203 5.05 -12.20 4.57
C CYS A 203 6.53 -11.90 4.27
N TYR A 204 6.99 -12.22 3.06
CA TYR A 204 8.39 -12.07 2.67
C TYR A 204 8.91 -10.63 2.74
N GLY A 205 8.01 -9.64 2.72
CA GLY A 205 8.33 -8.23 2.93
C GLY A 205 8.64 -7.87 4.38
N SER A 206 8.59 -8.84 5.30
CA SER A 206 8.92 -8.65 6.71
C SER A 206 9.89 -9.72 7.21
N ARG A 207 10.68 -9.37 8.22
CA ARG A 207 11.57 -10.27 8.96
C ARG A 207 11.44 -10.01 10.44
N TYR A 208 11.50 -11.09 11.22
CA TYR A 208 11.73 -10.96 12.65
C TYR A 208 13.19 -10.62 12.94
N SER A 209 13.47 -10.10 14.13
CA SER A 209 14.83 -9.77 14.62
C SER A 209 15.79 -10.97 14.60
N ASP A 210 15.26 -12.19 14.61
CA ASP A 210 16.01 -13.44 14.50
C ASP A 210 16.18 -13.94 13.04
N GLY A 211 15.75 -13.15 12.05
CA GLY A 211 15.84 -13.44 10.62
C GLY A 211 14.74 -14.34 10.06
N ARG A 212 13.80 -14.82 10.89
CA ARG A 212 12.65 -15.62 10.43
C ARG A 212 11.61 -14.78 9.69
N ILE A 213 10.79 -15.44 8.88
CA ILE A 213 9.74 -14.78 8.08
C ILE A 213 8.43 -14.86 8.86
N PRO A 214 7.70 -13.76 9.05
CA PRO A 214 6.34 -13.81 9.56
C PRO A 214 5.43 -14.59 8.63
N MET A 215 4.53 -15.38 9.22
CA MET A 215 3.50 -16.08 8.47
C MET A 215 2.14 -15.81 9.10
N VAL A 216 1.12 -15.73 8.27
CA VAL A 216 -0.26 -15.49 8.67
C VAL A 216 -1.12 -16.63 8.17
N GLY A 217 -2.06 -17.08 8.99
CA GLY A 217 -3.12 -17.96 8.53
C GLY A 217 -4.19 -18.22 9.58
N GLN A 218 -5.14 -19.08 9.26
CA GLN A 218 -6.15 -19.53 10.19
C GLN A 218 -5.77 -20.91 10.76
N GLU A 219 -5.97 -21.08 12.07
CA GLU A 219 -5.83 -22.36 12.75
C GLU A 219 -6.79 -22.40 13.93
N ASP A 220 -7.54 -23.49 14.07
CA ASP A 220 -8.49 -23.72 15.17
C ASP A 220 -9.48 -22.57 15.42
N GLY A 221 -9.95 -21.92 14.36
CA GLY A 221 -10.91 -20.81 14.46
C GLY A 221 -10.28 -19.46 14.80
N MET A 222 -8.94 -19.39 14.85
CA MET A 222 -8.19 -18.18 15.22
C MET A 222 -7.30 -17.71 14.08
N PHE A 223 -7.19 -16.39 13.93
CA PHE A 223 -6.17 -15.76 13.11
C PHE A 223 -4.81 -15.86 13.80
N ARG A 224 -3.88 -16.61 13.20
CA ARG A 224 -2.56 -16.92 13.74
C ARG A 224 -1.47 -16.12 13.04
N ILE A 225 -0.64 -15.48 13.86
CA ILE A 225 0.67 -14.96 13.43
C ILE A 225 1.77 -15.91 13.92
N GLY A 226 2.43 -16.54 12.97
CA GLY A 226 3.52 -17.47 13.21
C GLY A 226 4.89 -16.94 12.79
N ARG A 227 5.88 -17.84 12.88
CA ARG A 227 7.23 -17.64 12.39
C ARG A 227 7.66 -18.83 11.55
N HIS A 228 8.27 -18.55 10.40
CA HIS A 228 8.78 -19.58 9.50
C HIS A 228 10.31 -19.53 9.44
N ASN A 229 10.95 -20.68 9.62
CA ASN A 229 12.39 -20.85 9.48
C ASN A 229 12.78 -20.78 8.00
N ALA A 230 13.39 -19.68 7.58
CA ALA A 230 14.15 -19.68 6.33
C ALA A 230 15.50 -20.39 6.54
N ILE A 231 15.55 -21.72 6.66
CA ILE A 231 16.83 -22.44 6.84
C ILE A 231 17.27 -23.14 5.55
N LYS A 232 18.42 -22.65 5.02
CA LYS A 232 19.45 -23.27 4.16
C LYS A 232 18.96 -24.24 3.07
N ARG A 233 18.79 -23.75 1.84
CA ARG A 233 19.10 -24.56 0.65
C ARG A 233 20.47 -24.17 0.12
N GLY A 234 21.47 -25.01 0.42
CA GLY A 234 22.64 -25.19 -0.43
C GLY A 234 22.22 -25.80 -1.78
N ALA A 235 21.44 -25.06 -2.55
CA ALA A 235 21.09 -25.39 -3.92
C ALA A 235 21.09 -24.08 -4.72
N ARG A 236 22.30 -23.76 -5.20
CA ARG A 236 22.59 -22.82 -6.28
C ARG A 236 21.83 -21.49 -6.20
N HIS A 237 22.50 -20.50 -5.60
CA HIS A 237 22.57 -19.20 -6.27
C HIS A 237 22.84 -19.47 -7.76
N HIS A 238 21.88 -19.18 -8.61
CA HIS A 238 22.21 -18.91 -10.00
C HIS A 238 22.95 -17.57 -9.98
N PRO A 239 24.28 -17.56 -10.24
CA PRO A 239 25.06 -16.34 -10.19
C PRO A 239 24.86 -15.66 -11.53
N ASN A 240 23.78 -14.90 -11.71
CA ASN A 240 23.61 -14.01 -12.85
C ASN A 240 22.41 -13.08 -12.66
N ILE A 241 22.43 -12.22 -11.64
CA ILE A 241 21.81 -10.89 -11.79
C ILE A 241 22.82 -9.89 -11.23
N ARG A 242 23.55 -9.28 -12.15
CA ARG A 242 24.42 -8.13 -11.88
C ARG A 242 23.55 -7.01 -11.33
N TRP A 243 23.94 -6.50 -10.17
CA TRP A 243 23.52 -5.21 -9.67
C TRP A 243 23.93 -4.14 -10.67
N VAL A 244 22.98 -3.30 -11.09
CA VAL A 244 23.29 -1.98 -11.63
C VAL A 244 22.58 -1.00 -10.71
N VAL A 245 23.40 -0.33 -9.91
CA VAL A 245 23.07 0.85 -9.13
C VAL A 245 23.14 2.04 -10.10
N ALA A 246 22.15 2.90 -10.05
CA ALA A 246 22.32 4.31 -10.42
C ALA A 246 22.28 5.12 -9.11
#